data_AF-A0A7V9SLN9-F1
#
_entry.id   AF-A0A7V9SLN9-F1
#
_cell.length_a   1.000
_cell.length_b   1.000
_cell.length_c   1.000
_cell.angle_alpha   90.00
_cell.angle_beta   90.00
_cell.angle_gamma   90.00
#
_symmetry.space_group_name_H-M   'P 1'
#
loop_
_entity.id
_entity.type
_entity.pdbx_description
1 polymer ?
#
loop_
_entity_poly.entity_id
_entity_poly.type
_entity_poly.pdbx_seq_one_letter_code
_entity_poly.pdbx_strand_id
1 'polypeptide(L)'
;MLYGSLLSLFSVPCWLLLIFTDNVYLILLANFLLLFAALAWLGAAAADATEIAGVNLRGLAIAIYFFSVNIAAYLIGSNLIGFLNDRFGATANPQMMRYALLVCPISCLLSAICLWFGSRRLSNSPTDNLPQQQILNLKKVA
;
A
#
# COMPACT_ATOMS: atom_id res chain seq x y z
N MET A 1 -4.92 -5.62 -8.67
CA MET A 1 -4.78 -4.15 -8.43
C MET A 1 -6.01 -3.42 -7.84
N LEU A 2 -7.24 -3.53 -8.37
CA LEU A 2 -8.43 -2.83 -7.82
C LEU A 2 -8.72 -3.16 -6.34
N TYR A 3 -8.55 -4.43 -5.97
CA TYR A 3 -8.72 -4.90 -4.60
C TYR A 3 -7.82 -4.14 -3.60
N GLY A 4 -6.54 -3.92 -3.95
CA GLY A 4 -5.61 -3.18 -3.11
C GLY A 4 -5.99 -1.70 -2.95
N SER A 5 -6.54 -1.06 -3.99
CA SER A 5 -7.02 0.33 -3.92
C SER A 5 -8.22 0.46 -2.96
N LEU A 6 -9.18 -0.46 -3.02
CA LEU A 6 -10.34 -0.47 -2.12
C LEU A 6 -9.93 -0.68 -0.66
N LEU A 7 -9.01 -1.61 -0.39
CA LEU A 7 -8.50 -1.85 0.97
C LEU A 7 -7.71 -0.65 1.52
N SER A 8 -6.91 0.00 0.68
CA SER A 8 -6.19 1.22 1.06
C SER A 8 -7.17 2.34 1.42
N LEU A 9 -8.27 2.47 0.67
CA LEU A 9 -9.30 3.48 0.94
C LEU A 9 -10.09 3.16 2.22
N PHE A 10 -10.35 1.88 2.50
CA PHE A 10 -10.95 1.43 3.76
C PHE A 10 -10.05 1.69 4.99
N SER A 11 -8.72 1.74 4.80
CA SER A 11 -7.77 1.99 5.89
C SER A 11 -7.79 3.44 6.37
N VAL A 12 -8.24 4.39 5.55
CA VAL A 12 -8.31 5.83 5.86
C VAL A 12 -9.26 6.15 7.04
N PRO A 13 -10.54 5.70 7.03
CA PRO A 13 -11.43 5.94 8.17
C PRO A 13 -10.95 5.23 9.44
N CYS A 14 -10.32 4.06 9.33
CA CYS A 14 -9.73 3.37 10.49
C CYS A 14 -8.58 4.17 11.11
N TRP A 15 -7.73 4.80 10.29
CA TRP A 15 -6.68 5.72 10.76
C TRP A 15 -7.25 6.95 11.46
N LEU A 16 -8.28 7.57 10.88
CA LEU A 16 -8.95 8.71 11.49
C LEU A 16 -9.58 8.33 12.84
N LEU A 17 -10.23 7.15 12.90
CA LEU A 17 -10.82 6.64 14.14
C LEU A 17 -9.75 6.42 15.21
N LEU A 18 -8.58 5.90 14.86
CA LEU A 18 -7.46 5.70 15.77
C LEU A 18 -6.92 7.04 16.33
N ILE A 19 -6.87 8.08 15.51
CA ILE A 19 -6.31 9.40 15.88
C ILE A 19 -7.27 10.20 16.78
N PHE A 20 -8.57 10.16 16.51
CA PHE A 20 -9.56 11.01 17.18
C PHE A 20 -10.25 10.35 18.38
N THR A 21 -9.95 9.07 18.67
CA THR A 21 -10.58 8.34 19.78
C THR A 21 -9.70 8.29 21.02
N ASP A 22 -10.30 8.51 22.20
CA ASP A 22 -9.64 8.35 23.51
C ASP A 22 -9.99 7.02 24.20
N ASN A 23 -10.95 6.26 23.66
CA ASN A 23 -11.37 4.97 24.18
C ASN A 23 -10.41 3.84 23.73
N VAL A 24 -9.72 3.23 24.69
CA VAL A 24 -8.73 2.16 24.48
C VAL A 24 -9.29 0.99 23.67
N TYR A 25 -10.54 0.58 23.90
CA TYR A 25 -11.14 -0.56 23.19
C TYR A 25 -11.35 -0.26 21.70
N LEU A 26 -11.78 0.96 21.36
CA LEU A 26 -11.91 1.39 19.97
C LEU A 26 -10.55 1.55 19.29
N ILE A 27 -9.53 2.06 20.00
CA ILE A 27 -8.16 2.14 19.47
C ILE A 27 -7.64 0.74 19.13
N LEU A 28 -7.87 -0.24 20.00
CA LEU A 28 -7.44 -1.63 19.79
C LEU A 28 -8.14 -2.24 18.57
N LEU A 29 -9.45 -2.05 18.45
CA LEU A 29 -10.23 -2.55 17.33
C LEU A 29 -9.83 -1.87 16.01
N ALA A 30 -9.61 -0.55 16.03
CA ALA A 30 -9.12 0.19 14.88
C ALA A 30 -7.74 -0.32 14.45
N ASN A 31 -6.82 -0.54 15.39
CA ASN A 31 -5.49 -1.06 15.10
C ASN A 31 -5.55 -2.47 14.50
N PHE A 32 -6.39 -3.35 15.03
CA PHE A 32 -6.59 -4.69 14.48
C PHE A 32 -7.08 -4.64 13.03
N LEU A 33 -8.10 -3.82 12.74
CA LEU A 33 -8.60 -3.63 11.38
C LEU A 33 -7.53 -3.02 10.46
N LEU A 34 -6.73 -2.09 10.98
CA LEU A 34 -5.65 -1.45 10.25
C LEU A 34 -4.58 -2.46 9.85
N LEU A 35 -4.15 -3.30 10.79
CA LEU A 35 -3.12 -4.31 10.58
C LEU A 35 -3.62 -5.38 9.59
N PHE A 36 -4.87 -5.81 9.74
CA PHE A 36 -5.51 -6.71 8.80
C PHE A 36 -5.54 -6.13 7.37
N ALA A 37 -6.02 -4.90 7.23
CA ALA A 37 -6.07 -4.22 5.94
C ALA A 37 -4.66 -4.05 5.35
N ALA A 38 -3.68 -3.68 6.18
CA ALA A 38 -2.28 -3.50 5.81
C ALA A 38 -1.60 -4.79 5.30
N LEU A 39 -1.89 -5.93 5.91
CA LEU A 39 -1.39 -7.23 5.43
C LEU A 39 -2.09 -7.67 4.15
N ALA A 40 -3.41 -7.47 4.08
CA ALA A 40 -4.23 -7.92 2.96
C ALA A 40 -3.93 -7.19 1.65
N TRP A 41 -3.76 -5.85 1.66
CA TRP A 41 -3.43 -5.11 0.43
C TRP A 41 -1.96 -5.28 0.01
N LEU A 42 -1.02 -5.41 0.97
CA LEU A 42 0.40 -5.63 0.69
C LEU A 42 0.62 -6.98 0.01
N GLY A 43 -0.06 -8.03 0.50
CA GLY A 43 -0.04 -9.35 -0.12
C GLY A 43 -0.61 -9.35 -1.54
N ALA A 44 -1.72 -8.66 -1.76
CA ALA A 44 -2.30 -8.50 -3.09
C ALA A 44 -1.35 -7.75 -4.05
N ALA A 45 -0.69 -6.70 -3.59
CA ALA A 45 0.27 -5.94 -4.40
C ALA A 45 1.52 -6.78 -4.77
N ALA A 46 2.02 -7.61 -3.85
CA ALA A 46 3.09 -8.55 -4.13
C ALA A 46 2.68 -9.60 -5.18
N ALA A 47 1.45 -10.12 -5.09
CA ALA A 47 0.91 -11.05 -6.07
C ALA A 47 0.80 -10.39 -7.46
N ASP A 48 0.24 -9.18 -7.55
CA ASP A 48 0.17 -8.39 -8.78
C ASP A 48 1.57 -8.20 -9.40
N ALA A 49 2.59 -7.90 -8.58
CA ALA A 49 3.98 -7.74 -9.05
C ALA A 49 4.57 -9.04 -9.63
N THR A 50 4.25 -10.21 -9.05
CA THR A 50 4.69 -11.50 -9.59
C THR A 50 3.93 -11.96 -10.82
N GLU A 51 2.72 -11.46 -11.04
CA GLU A 51 1.93 -11.74 -12.24
C GLU A 51 2.46 -10.96 -13.44
N ILE A 52 2.87 -9.71 -13.21
CA ILE A 52 3.54 -8.87 -14.22
C ILE A 52 4.91 -9.46 -14.59
N ALA A 53 5.60 -10.08 -13.63
CA ALA A 53 6.87 -10.73 -13.88
C ALA A 53 6.72 -12.09 -14.59
N GLY A 54 7.57 -12.37 -15.57
CA GLY A 54 7.61 -13.68 -16.23
C GLY A 54 7.87 -14.82 -15.25
N VAL A 55 7.45 -16.04 -15.60
CA VAL A 55 7.49 -17.24 -14.73
C VAL A 55 8.85 -17.47 -14.07
N ASN A 56 9.93 -17.23 -14.81
CA ASN A 56 11.31 -17.45 -14.34
C ASN A 56 11.86 -16.31 -13.46
N LEU A 57 11.18 -15.16 -13.38
CA LEU A 57 11.63 -13.95 -12.68
C LEU A 57 10.78 -13.58 -11.46
N ARG A 58 9.83 -14.44 -11.06
CA ARG A 58 8.93 -14.18 -9.93
C ARG A 58 9.67 -13.95 -8.61
N GLY A 59 10.72 -14.72 -8.34
CA GLY A 59 11.56 -14.55 -7.14
C GLY A 59 12.26 -13.19 -7.12
N LEU A 60 12.80 -12.75 -8.26
CA LEU A 60 13.44 -11.44 -8.40
C LEU A 60 12.42 -10.30 -8.26
N ALA A 61 11.22 -10.46 -8.82
CA ALA A 61 10.16 -9.47 -8.73
C ALA A 61 9.72 -9.22 -7.27
N ILE A 62 9.56 -10.28 -6.47
CA ILE A 62 9.27 -10.18 -5.03
C ILE A 62 10.42 -9.47 -4.30
N ALA A 63 11.66 -9.82 -4.61
CA ALA A 63 12.83 -9.22 -3.98
C ALA A 63 12.88 -7.71 -4.24
N ILE A 64 12.69 -7.28 -5.49
CA ILE A 64 12.65 -5.86 -5.86
C ILE A 64 11.47 -5.16 -5.18
N TYR A 65 10.29 -5.78 -5.17
CA TYR A 65 9.10 -5.23 -4.52
C TYR A 65 9.34 -4.95 -3.04
N PHE A 66 9.77 -5.97 -2.27
CA PHE A 66 10.03 -5.77 -0.84
C PHE A 66 11.19 -4.81 -0.60
N PHE A 67 12.24 -4.86 -1.41
CA PHE A 67 13.36 -3.93 -1.29
C PHE A 67 12.90 -2.46 -1.46
N SER A 68 12.14 -2.16 -2.51
CA SER A 68 11.62 -0.82 -2.77
C SER A 68 10.65 -0.36 -1.67
N VAL A 69 9.74 -1.22 -1.24
CA VAL A 69 8.76 -0.89 -0.18
C VAL A 69 9.47 -0.63 1.16
N ASN A 70 10.43 -1.47 1.54
CA ASN A 70 11.15 -1.29 2.81
C ASN A 70 12.03 -0.04 2.81
N ILE A 71 12.70 0.28 1.69
CA ILE A 71 13.44 1.55 1.58
C ILE A 71 12.49 2.73 1.71
N ALA A 72 11.38 2.75 0.97
CA ALA A 72 10.43 3.86 1.07
C ALA A 72 9.84 3.99 2.48
N ALA A 73 9.48 2.88 3.13
CA ALA A 73 8.87 2.88 4.45
C ALA A 73 9.85 3.30 5.55
N TYR A 74 11.04 2.71 5.61
CA TYR A 74 11.99 2.97 6.69
C TYR A 74 12.86 4.20 6.46
N LEU A 75 13.29 4.44 5.21
CA LEU A 75 14.15 5.58 4.93
C LEU A 75 13.34 6.88 4.96
N ILE A 76 12.16 6.90 4.33
CA ILE A 76 11.34 8.12 4.21
C ILE A 76 10.25 8.13 5.28
N GLY A 77 9.46 7.07 5.40
CA GLY A 77 8.30 7.04 6.29
C GLY A 77 8.64 7.28 7.76
N SER A 78 9.48 6.43 8.37
CA SER A 78 9.81 6.59 9.80
C SER A 78 10.62 7.85 10.10
N ASN A 79 11.53 8.28 9.22
CA ASN A 79 12.26 9.53 9.43
C ASN A 79 11.35 10.75 9.30
N LEU A 80 10.42 10.76 8.35
CA LEU A 80 9.47 11.86 8.20
C LEU A 80 8.55 11.98 9.41
N ILE A 81 8.01 10.85 9.90
CA ILE A 81 7.16 10.84 11.10
C ILE A 81 7.96 11.30 12.32
N GLY A 82 9.19 10.80 12.50
CA GLY A 82 10.08 11.21 13.59
C GLY A 82 10.40 12.71 13.54
N PHE A 83 10.80 13.22 12.37
CA PHE A 83 11.09 14.63 12.17
C PHE A 83 9.88 15.54 12.43
N LEU A 84 8.69 15.15 11.96
CA LEU A 84 7.44 15.88 12.26
C LEU A 84 7.15 15.84 13.77
N ASN A 85 7.31 14.68 14.40
CA ASN A 85 7.05 14.51 15.83
C ASN A 85 7.95 15.42 16.69
N ASP A 86 9.23 15.48 16.33
CA ASP A 86 10.22 16.36 16.99
C ASP A 86 9.91 17.84 16.72
N ARG A 87 9.52 18.20 15.49
CA ARG A 87 9.18 19.58 15.12
C ARG A 87 7.92 20.09 15.83
N PHE A 88 6.94 19.21 16.06
CA PHE A 88 5.73 19.54 16.81
C PHE A 88 5.92 19.55 18.33
N GLY A 89 7.11 19.20 18.83
CA GLY A 89 7.41 19.23 20.26
C GLY A 89 6.61 18.20 21.05
N ALA A 90 6.40 17.01 20.47
CA ALA A 90 5.61 15.95 21.10
C ALA A 90 6.18 15.47 22.46
N THR A 91 7.45 15.74 22.74
CA THR A 91 8.08 15.54 24.05
C THR A 91 7.42 16.36 25.17
N ALA A 92 6.82 17.51 24.83
CA ALA A 92 6.15 18.38 25.79
C ALA A 92 4.62 18.20 25.81
N ASN A 93 4.00 17.80 24.70
CA ASN A 93 2.55 17.60 24.59
C ASN A 93 2.22 16.30 23.82
N PRO A 94 1.70 15.25 24.49
CA PRO A 94 1.41 13.97 23.85
C PRO A 94 0.30 14.05 22.79
N GLN A 95 -0.53 15.09 22.82
CA GLN A 95 -1.53 15.31 21.78
C GLN A 95 -0.91 15.72 20.43
N MET A 96 0.29 16.29 20.42
CA MET A 96 0.98 16.68 19.18
C MET A 96 1.46 15.46 18.37
N MET A 97 1.66 14.32 19.03
CA MET A 97 1.99 13.05 18.38
C MET A 97 0.84 12.54 17.47
N ARG A 98 -0.42 12.84 17.84
CA ARG A 98 -1.60 12.49 17.02
C ARG A 98 -1.58 13.20 15.67
N TYR A 99 -1.11 14.44 15.62
CA TYR A 99 -1.00 15.21 14.38
C TYR A 99 0.13 14.71 13.48
N ALA A 100 1.26 14.28 14.03
CA ALA A 100 2.33 13.67 13.24
C ALA A 100 1.85 12.38 12.54
N LEU A 101 0.96 11.63 13.21
CA LEU A 101 0.36 10.40 12.68
C LEU A 101 -0.67 10.63 11.55
N LEU A 102 -1.14 11.86 11.31
CA LEU A 102 -2.00 12.20 10.16
C LEU A 102 -1.28 12.04 8.81
N VAL A 103 0.06 11.95 8.80
CA VAL A 103 0.81 11.57 7.60
C VAL A 103 0.40 10.19 7.07
N CYS A 104 0.01 9.27 7.95
CA CYS A 104 -0.35 7.91 7.56
C CYS A 104 -1.66 7.80 6.76
N PRO A 105 -2.80 8.39 7.14
CA PRO A 105 -3.99 8.40 6.29
C PRO A 105 -3.76 9.13 4.96
N ILE A 106 -2.93 10.18 4.93
CA ILE A 106 -2.57 10.88 3.70
C ILE A 106 -1.78 9.96 2.76
N SER A 107 -0.82 9.19 3.28
CA SER A 107 -0.07 8.23 2.47
C SER A 107 -0.94 7.07 1.98
N CYS A 108 -1.91 6.60 2.79
CA CYS A 108 -2.92 5.63 2.35
C CYS A 108 -3.81 6.17 1.22
N LEU A 109 -4.22 7.45 1.27
CA LEU A 109 -4.96 8.08 0.17
C LEU A 109 -4.12 8.17 -1.10
N LEU A 110 -2.87 8.62 -0.98
CA LEU A 110 -1.95 8.69 -2.11
C LEU A 110 -1.74 7.31 -2.75
N SER A 111 -1.60 6.27 -1.92
CA SER A 111 -1.45 4.91 -2.40
C SER A 111 -2.70 4.37 -3.12
N ALA A 112 -3.89 4.67 -2.59
CA ALA A 112 -5.15 4.31 -3.24
C ALA A 112 -5.26 4.92 -4.65
N ILE A 113 -4.83 6.19 -4.80
CA ILE A 113 -4.78 6.91 -6.08
C ILE A 113 -3.76 6.26 -7.03
N CYS A 114 -2.54 5.98 -6.56
CA CYS A 114 -1.51 5.33 -7.37
C CYS A 114 -1.94 3.94 -7.87
N LEU A 115 -2.56 3.13 -7.00
CA LEU A 115 -3.07 1.80 -7.36
C LEU A 115 -4.25 1.88 -8.34
N TRP A 116 -5.11 2.90 -8.20
CA TRP A 116 -6.18 3.15 -9.16
C TRP A 116 -5.60 3.43 -10.56
N PHE A 117 -4.61 4.33 -10.66
CA PHE A 117 -3.96 4.62 -11.94
C PHE A 117 -3.27 3.38 -12.52
N GLY A 118 -2.61 2.58 -11.69
CA GLY A 118 -2.02 1.30 -12.09
C GLY A 118 -3.05 0.34 -12.69
N SER A 119 -4.21 0.21 -12.03
CA SER A 119 -5.29 -0.63 -12.54
C SER A 119 -5.84 -0.17 -13.90
N ARG A 120 -5.96 1.14 -14.12
CA ARG A 120 -6.43 1.67 -15.42
C ARG A 120 -5.41 1.46 -16.53
N ARG A 121 -4.11 1.52 -16.22
CA ARG A 121 -3.04 1.26 -17.19
C ARG A 121 -3.00 -0.21 -17.61
N LEU A 122 -3.17 -1.14 -16.66
CA LEU A 122 -3.24 -2.58 -16.97
C LEU A 122 -4.49 -2.94 -17.78
N SER A 123 -5.64 -2.35 -17.47
CA SER A 123 -6.89 -2.56 -18.24
C SER A 123 -6.82 -2.03 -19.67
N ASN A 124 -5.93 -1.07 -19.94
CA ASN A 124 -5.69 -0.52 -21.29
C ASN A 124 -4.52 -1.21 -22.01
N SER A 125 -3.92 -2.27 -21.45
CA SER A 125 -2.86 -3.01 -22.12
C SER A 125 -3.44 -3.79 -23.32
N PRO A 126 -2.81 -3.72 -24.52
CA PRO A 126 -3.34 -4.33 -25.76
C PRO A 126 -3.56 -5.85 -25.72
N THR A 127 -3.01 -6.54 -24.73
CA THR A 127 -3.06 -8.00 -24.56
C THR A 127 -4.47 -8.54 -24.25
N ASP A 128 -5.39 -7.71 -23.77
CA ASP A 128 -6.78 -8.13 -23.50
C ASP A 128 -7.63 -8.18 -24.79
N ASN A 129 -7.18 -7.50 -25.85
CA ASN A 129 -7.87 -7.43 -27.15
C ASN A 129 -7.37 -8.48 -28.16
N LEU A 130 -6.44 -9.38 -27.77
CA LEU A 130 -5.94 -10.43 -28.63
C LEU A 130 -6.69 -11.74 -28.34
N PRO A 131 -7.33 -12.39 -29.33
CA PRO A 131 -7.99 -13.68 -29.13
C PRO A 131 -6.97 -14.70 -28.60
N GLN A 132 -7.36 -15.53 -27.63
CA GLN A 132 -6.48 -16.47 -26.91
C GLN A 132 -5.59 -17.36 -27.79
N GLN A 133 -5.93 -17.53 -29.07
CA GLN A 133 -5.12 -18.26 -30.06
C GLN A 133 -3.77 -17.58 -30.40
N GLN A 134 -3.64 -16.26 -30.33
CA GLN A 134 -2.36 -15.57 -30.59
C GLN A 134 -1.38 -15.67 -29.42
N ILE A 135 -1.90 -15.70 -28.18
CA ILE A 135 -1.11 -15.88 -26.96
C ILE A 135 -0.45 -17.27 -26.95
N LEU A 136 -1.18 -18.29 -27.42
CA LEU A 136 -0.68 -19.67 -27.52
C LEU A 136 0.39 -19.84 -28.61
N ASN A 137 0.34 -19.05 -29.68
CA ASN A 137 1.36 -19.06 -30.73
C ASN A 137 2.64 -18.30 -30.32
N LEU A 138 2.54 -17.18 -29.60
CA LEU A 138 3.72 -16.47 -29.09
C LEU A 138 4.46 -17.25 -28.01
N LYS A 139 3.76 -17.97 -27.13
CA LYS A 139 4.37 -18.88 -26.15
C LYS A 139 5.05 -20.12 -26.74
N LYS A 140 4.80 -20.44 -28.02
CA LYS A 140 5.49 -21.53 -28.73
C LYS A 140 6.75 -21.06 -29.45
N VAL A 141 6.93 -19.75 -29.64
CA VAL A 141 8.06 -19.16 -30.38
C VAL A 141 9.11 -18.57 -29.45
N ALA A 142 8.76 -18.25 -28.19
CA ALA A 142 9.68 -17.84 -27.13
C ALA A 142 9.98 -19.00 -26.17
#